data_AF-Q6LC15-F1
#
_entry.id   AF-Q6LC15-F1
#
_cell.length_a   1.000
_cell.length_b   1.000
_cell.length_c   1.000
_cell.angle_alpha   90.00
_cell.angle_beta   90.00
_cell.angle_gamma   90.00
#
_symmetry.space_group_name_H-M   'P 1'
#
loop_
_entity.id
_entity.type
_entity.pdbx_description
1 polymer ?
#
loop_
_entity_poly.entity_id
_entity_poly.type
_entity_poly.pdbx_seq_one_letter_code
_entity_poly.pdbx_strand_id
1 'polypeptide(L)' 'METSQPHNAESMSQDLSELLKEATKEVHEQAENTPFMKNFQKGQVSLHEFK' A
#
# COMPACT_ATOMS: atom_id res chain seq x y z
N MET A 1 3.33 -22.79 34.33
CA MET A 1 2.83 -21.46 33.94
C MET A 1 4.00 -20.79 33.25
N GLU A 2 4.04 -20.85 31.92
CA GLU A 2 5.09 -20.23 31.12
C GLU A 2 4.89 -18.71 31.23
N THR A 3 5.84 -18.03 31.87
CA THR A 3 5.81 -16.58 32.04
C THR A 3 6.06 -15.92 30.68
N SER A 4 5.00 -15.39 30.08
CA SER A 4 5.08 -14.51 28.90
C SER A 4 5.92 -13.29 29.26
N GLN A 5 7.17 -13.30 28.80
CA GLN A 5 8.09 -12.18 28.92
C GLN A 5 7.50 -10.98 28.14
N PRO A 6 7.39 -9.78 28.72
CA PRO A 6 7.00 -8.61 27.95
C PRO A 6 8.17 -8.31 27.01
N HIS A 7 7.99 -8.62 25.73
CA HIS A 7 8.92 -8.23 24.68
C HIS A 7 8.91 -6.71 24.58
N ASN A 8 9.85 -6.13 25.34
CA ASN A 8 10.57 -4.90 25.13
C ASN A 8 9.91 -3.90 24.17
N ALA A 9 9.18 -2.96 24.75
CA ALA A 9 8.51 -1.83 24.10
C ALA A 9 9.47 -0.78 23.46
N GLU A 10 10.74 -1.15 23.21
CA GLU A 10 11.76 -0.32 22.56
C GLU A 10 12.10 -0.78 21.13
N SER A 11 11.55 -1.89 20.65
CA SER A 11 11.81 -2.41 19.29
C SER A 11 10.65 -2.27 18.31
N MET A 12 9.68 -1.39 18.60
CA MET A 12 8.76 -0.86 17.58
C MET A 12 9.49 0.10 16.62
N SER A 13 10.71 -0.25 16.19
CA SER A 13 11.24 0.19 14.91
C SER A 13 10.15 -0.10 13.90
N GLN A 14 9.51 0.96 13.40
CA GLN A 14 8.25 0.94 12.67
C GLN A 14 8.17 -0.29 11.75
N ASP A 15 7.07 -1.04 11.85
CA ASP A 15 6.84 -2.20 11.00
C ASP A 15 7.16 -1.82 9.55
N LEU A 16 8.02 -2.60 8.90
CA LEU A 16 8.49 -2.33 7.54
C LEU A 16 7.31 -2.15 6.57
N SER A 17 6.22 -2.88 6.79
CA SER A 17 5.00 -2.74 5.99
C SER A 17 4.36 -1.35 6.13
N GLU A 18 4.29 -0.81 7.34
CA GLU A 18 3.76 0.54 7.61
C GLU A 18 4.71 1.62 7.10
N LEU A 19 6.03 1.41 7.19
CA LEU A 19 7.03 2.31 6.59
C LEU A 19 6.88 2.41 5.07
N LEU A 20 6.74 1.27 4.39
CA LEU A 20 6.57 1.25 2.93
C LEU A 20 5.24 1.88 2.51
N LYS A 21 4.17 1.60 3.25
CA LYS A 21 2.84 2.17 3.01
C LYS A 21 2.87 3.70 3.13
N GLU A 22 3.47 4.25 4.18
CA GLU A 22 3.55 5.71 4.35
C GLU A 22 4.48 6.34 3.30
N ALA A 23 5.67 5.76 3.08
CA ALA A 23 6.65 6.29 2.14
C ALA A 23 6.17 6.27 0.68
N THR A 24 5.21 5.42 0.33
CA THR A 24 4.69 5.28 -1.04
C THR A 24 3.30 5.88 -1.24
N LYS A 25 2.70 6.46 -0.19
CA LYS A 25 1.32 6.98 -0.22
C LYS A 25 1.08 7.97 -1.37
N GLU A 26 1.93 8.99 -1.50
CA GLU A 26 1.74 10.04 -2.51
C GLU A 26 1.84 9.49 -3.94
N VAL A 27 2.82 8.62 -4.20
CA VAL A 27 3.00 8.02 -5.53
C VAL A 27 1.90 7.01 -5.84
N HIS A 28 1.35 6.33 -4.84
CA HIS A 28 0.20 5.46 -4.98
C HIS A 28 -1.04 6.28 -5.38
N GLU A 29 -1.32 7.38 -4.68
CA GLU A 29 -2.42 8.31 -5.01
C GLU A 29 -2.26 8.89 -6.42
N GLN A 30 -1.05 9.24 -6.84
CA GLN A 30 -0.81 9.70 -8.21
C GLN A 30 -1.05 8.60 -9.25
N ALA A 31 -0.59 7.38 -8.97
CA ALA A 31 -0.72 6.24 -9.87
C ALA A 31 -2.19 5.88 -10.13
N GLU A 32 -3.02 5.82 -9.08
CA GLU A 32 -4.47 5.57 -9.21
C GLU A 32 -5.19 6.70 -9.94
N ASN A 33 -4.66 7.93 -9.89
CA ASN A 33 -5.29 9.11 -10.49
C ASN A 33 -4.89 9.37 -11.96
N THR A 34 -4.05 8.53 -12.55
CA THR A 34 -3.72 8.61 -13.98
C THR A 34 -4.99 8.45 -14.84
N PRO A 35 -5.06 9.07 -16.04
CA PRO A 35 -6.23 8.95 -16.91
C PRO A 35 -6.59 7.50 -17.22
N PHE A 36 -5.57 6.66 -17.47
CA PHE A 36 -5.78 5.23 -17.71
C PHE A 36 -6.38 4.53 -16.49
N MET A 37 -5.80 4.67 -15.30
CA MET A 37 -6.31 3.98 -14.10
C MET A 37 -7.72 4.45 -13.71
N LYS A 38 -8.01 5.74 -13.85
CA LYS A 38 -9.37 6.28 -13.64
C LYS A 38 -10.40 5.66 -14.59
N ASN A 39 -10.05 5.50 -15.86
CA ASN A 39 -10.91 4.86 -16.84
C ASN A 39 -11.05 3.36 -16.55
N PHE A 40 -9.93 2.70 -16.25
CA PHE A 40 -9.88 1.29 -15.91
C PHE A 40 -10.79 0.95 -14.72
N GLN A 41 -10.69 1.70 -13.61
CA GLN A 41 -11.52 1.53 -12.41
C GLN A 41 -13.03 1.74 -12.67
N LYS A 42 -13.38 2.56 -13.67
CA LYS A 42 -14.78 2.79 -14.09
C LYS A 42 -15.28 1.77 -15.12
N GLY A 43 -14.46 0.76 -15.48
CA GLY A 43 -14.79 -0.19 -16.54
C GLY A 43 -14.76 0.42 -17.95
N GLN A 44 -14.12 1.58 -18.11
CA GLN A 44 -14.02 2.34 -19.36
C GLN A 44 -12.70 2.05 -20.08
N VAL A 45 -12.37 0.77 -20.27
CA VAL A 45 -11.16 0.32 -20.97
C VAL A 45 -11.53 -0.67 -22.06
N SER A 46 -10.95 -0.53 -23.24
CA SER A 46 -11.14 -1.50 -24.33
C SER A 46 -10.24 -2.73 -24.15
N LEU A 47 -10.56 -3.82 -24.84
CA LEU A 47 -9.71 -5.01 -24.89
C LEU A 47 -8.30 -4.70 -25.44
N HIS A 48 -8.18 -3.73 -26.36
CA HIS A 48 -6.90 -3.31 -26.91
C HIS A 48 -6.06 -2.56 -25.87
N GLU A 49 -6.66 -1.65 -25.11
CA GLU A 49 -5.96 -0.90 -24.06
C GLU A 49 -5.58 -1.76 -22.86
N PHE A 50 -6.25 -2.90 -22.66
CA PHE A 50 -5.94 -3.85 -21.59
C PHE A 50 -4.80 -4.82 -21.90
N LYS A 51 -4.57 -5.15 -23.18
CA LYS A 51 -3.61 -6.18 -23.62
C LYS A 51 -2.22 -5.61 -23.85
#